data_AF-A0A3N5QUP7-F1
#
_entry.id   AF-A0A3N5QUP7-F1
#
_cell.length_a   1.000
_cell.length_b   1.000
_cell.length_c   1.000
_cell.angle_alpha   90.00
_cell.angle_beta   90.00
_cell.angle_gamma   90.00
#
_symmetry.space_group_name_H-M   'P 1'
#
loop_
_entity.id
_entity.type
_entity.pdbx_description
1 polymer ?
#
loop_
_entity_poly.entity_id
_entity_poly.type
_entity_poly.pdbx_seq_one_letter_code
_entity_poly.pdbx_strand_id
1 'polypeptide(L)'
;MKYLLVVLLLLSQTVYGADTAPERDTVATGFGWSIVPLIAYTPETRWMGVLAAFLTYRDIADESFRTSSLSVAVQATQNEQFALGLYPEIYLDSNRIRVAGSVEWMLYPFRFFGIGNNNPSSNGELYTPYSIKMQCRALHAVSGRRVQHGLSAVLRLDIRHDDIRSVELREDGTAGPLRSGEITGSNGGWFN
;
A
#
# COMPACT_ATOMS: atom_id res chain seq x y z
N MET A 1 15.35 -25.13 7.89
CA MET A 1 16.26 -24.18 8.59
C MET A 1 15.48 -22.92 8.87
N LYS A 2 15.38 -22.51 10.14
CA LYS A 2 14.60 -21.36 10.62
C LYS A 2 15.20 -20.06 10.06
N TYR A 3 14.41 -19.29 9.32
CA TYR A 3 14.85 -18.01 8.74
C TYR A 3 15.01 -16.96 9.84
N LEU A 4 16.23 -16.46 9.99
CA LEU A 4 16.62 -15.38 10.88
C LEU A 4 16.25 -14.05 10.18
N LEU A 5 15.18 -13.41 10.65
CA LEU A 5 14.81 -12.05 10.24
C LEU A 5 15.72 -11.07 10.99
N VAL A 6 16.68 -10.47 10.29
CA VAL A 6 17.56 -9.44 10.83
C VAL A 6 16.98 -8.07 10.45
N VAL A 7 16.27 -7.45 11.38
CA VAL A 7 15.91 -6.02 11.31
C VAL A 7 17.10 -5.25 11.86
N LEU A 8 17.88 -4.65 10.97
CA LEU A 8 19.02 -3.82 11.35
C LEU A 8 18.56 -2.35 11.41
N LEU A 9 18.01 -1.97 12.56
CA LEU A 9 17.75 -0.58 12.94
C LEU A 9 19.08 0.06 13.35
N LEU A 10 19.74 0.76 12.44
CA LEU A 10 20.81 1.69 12.80
C LEU A 10 20.25 3.12 12.78
N LEU A 11 19.91 3.58 13.98
CA LEU A 11 19.76 4.97 14.34
C LEU A 11 21.07 5.71 14.02
N SER A 12 21.05 6.65 13.08
CA SER A 12 21.86 7.86 13.22
C SER A 12 20.91 9.01 13.52
N GLN A 13 20.55 9.10 14.80
CA GLN A 13 20.14 10.38 15.34
C GLN A 13 21.39 11.24 15.41
N THR A 14 21.61 12.06 14.39
CA THR A 14 22.22 13.36 14.66
C THR A 14 21.13 14.22 15.31
N VAL A 15 20.93 13.99 16.61
CA VAL A 15 20.37 15.01 17.50
C VAL A 15 21.45 16.08 17.59
N TYR A 16 21.41 17.04 16.67
CA TYR A 16 22.06 18.34 16.84
C TYR A 16 20.94 19.36 17.01
N GLY A 17 20.82 19.87 18.24
CA GLY A 17 19.84 20.89 18.61
C GLY A 17 18.88 20.42 19.70
N ALA A 18 19.38 20.31 20.94
CA ALA A 18 18.57 20.73 22.07
C ALA A 18 18.44 22.25 21.98
N ASP A 19 17.50 22.70 21.17
CA ASP A 19 16.98 24.06 21.25
C ASP A 19 15.49 23.88 21.48
N THR A 20 14.94 24.63 22.44
CA THR A 20 13.55 24.55 22.86
C THR A 20 12.62 24.73 21.66
N ALA A 21 12.24 23.62 21.02
CA ALA A 21 11.13 23.64 20.09
C ALA A 21 9.93 24.11 20.90
N PRO A 22 9.28 25.24 20.54
CA PRO A 22 8.07 25.65 21.23
C PRO A 22 7.13 24.44 21.23
N GLU A 23 6.48 24.19 22.37
CA GLU A 23 5.48 23.14 22.52
C GLU A 23 4.54 23.23 21.31
N ARG A 24 4.73 22.31 20.35
CA ARG A 24 4.16 22.48 19.02
C ARG A 24 2.68 22.25 19.21
N ASP A 25 1.91 23.33 19.11
CA ASP A 25 0.47 23.30 19.26
C ASP A 25 -0.12 22.17 18.41
N THR A 26 -0.61 21.13 19.12
CA THR A 26 -1.08 19.88 18.51
C THR A 26 -2.31 20.12 17.62
N VAL A 27 -2.99 21.27 17.78
CA VAL A 27 -4.13 21.68 16.97
C VAL A 27 -3.83 22.77 15.95
N ALA A 28 -2.58 23.19 15.79
CA ALA A 28 -2.24 24.23 14.80
C ALA A 28 -2.74 23.88 13.39
N THR A 29 -3.32 24.86 12.70
CA THR A 29 -3.77 24.75 11.31
C THR A 29 -2.60 24.81 10.33
N GLY A 30 -2.85 24.39 9.10
CA GLY A 30 -1.89 24.44 8.00
C GLY A 30 -1.37 23.07 7.59
N PHE A 31 -0.20 23.09 6.95
CA PHE A 31 0.43 21.92 6.35
C PHE A 31 1.50 21.32 7.26
N GLY A 32 1.43 20.01 7.44
CA GLY A 32 2.52 19.22 8.01
C GLY A 32 3.05 18.25 6.96
N TRP A 33 4.33 17.89 7.10
CA TRP A 33 4.89 16.80 6.31
C TRP A 33 5.95 16.05 7.10
N SER A 34 6.14 14.78 6.74
CA SER A 34 7.23 13.96 7.25
C SER A 34 7.64 12.92 6.20
N ILE A 35 8.89 12.49 6.27
CA ILE A 35 9.45 11.46 5.39
C ILE A 35 10.10 10.40 6.27
N VAL A 36 9.83 9.14 5.97
CA VAL A 36 10.31 7.98 6.72
C VAL A 36 10.98 7.01 5.74
N PRO A 37 12.32 6.92 5.74
CA PRO A 37 13.03 5.89 5.01
C PRO A 37 13.02 4.57 5.81
N LEU A 38 12.92 3.45 5.11
CA LEU A 38 13.04 2.11 5.66
C LEU A 38 13.91 1.26 4.72
N ILE A 39 14.80 0.47 5.30
CA ILE A 39 15.57 -0.55 4.58
C ILE A 39 15.32 -1.88 5.27
N ALA A 40 15.08 -2.93 4.48
CA ALA A 40 14.83 -4.27 4.96
C ALA A 40 15.54 -5.30 4.08
N TYR A 41 15.68 -6.53 4.59
CA TYR A 41 16.20 -7.66 3.83
C TYR A 41 15.26 -8.87 3.98
N THR A 42 14.88 -9.50 2.88
CA THR A 42 14.18 -10.81 2.91
C THR A 42 14.81 -11.79 1.90
N PRO A 43 14.70 -13.12 2.10
CA PRO A 43 15.18 -14.09 1.11
C PRO A 43 14.57 -13.90 -0.29
N GLU A 44 13.31 -13.45 -0.34
CA GLU A 44 12.54 -13.29 -1.58
C GLU A 44 12.95 -12.04 -2.36
N THR A 45 13.35 -10.97 -1.65
CA THR A 45 13.55 -9.63 -2.22
C THR A 45 14.99 -9.15 -2.17
N ARG A 46 15.82 -9.84 -1.37
CA ARG A 46 17.12 -9.38 -0.87
C ARG A 46 16.98 -8.00 -0.22
N TRP A 47 17.86 -7.06 -0.53
CA TRP A 47 17.74 -5.69 -0.01
C TRP A 47 16.54 -4.98 -0.61
N MET A 48 15.78 -4.32 0.25
CA MET A 48 14.59 -3.56 -0.12
C MET A 48 14.66 -2.18 0.53
N GLY A 49 14.50 -1.15 -0.29
CA GLY A 49 14.35 0.23 0.16
C GLY A 49 12.90 0.68 0.04
N VAL A 50 12.40 1.37 1.06
CA VAL A 50 11.09 2.01 1.07
C VAL A 50 11.26 3.46 1.50
N LEU A 51 10.60 4.38 0.81
CA LEU A 51 10.49 5.77 1.21
C LEU A 51 9.01 6.14 1.31
N ALA A 52 8.56 6.45 2.53
CA ALA A 52 7.21 6.90 2.79
C ALA A 52 7.21 8.41 3.09
N ALA A 53 6.31 9.15 2.47
CA ALA A 53 6.06 10.56 2.76
C ALA A 53 4.62 10.73 3.23
N PHE A 54 4.42 11.53 4.27
CA PHE A 54 3.11 11.88 4.80
C PHE A 54 2.94 13.38 4.66
N LEU A 55 1.87 13.80 4.00
CA LEU A 55 1.43 15.18 3.97
C LEU A 55 0.14 15.28 4.75
N THR A 56 0.04 16.25 5.64
CA THR A 56 -1.12 16.49 6.46
C THR A 56 -1.61 17.92 6.27
N TYR A 57 -2.92 18.10 6.32
CA TYR A 57 -3.56 19.40 6.24
C TYR A 57 -4.68 19.50 7.27
N ARG A 58 -4.64 20.55 8.08
CA ARG A 58 -5.67 20.87 9.07
C ARG A 58 -6.20 22.28 8.81
N ASP A 59 -7.50 22.37 8.58
CA ASP A 59 -8.19 23.64 8.32
C ASP A 59 -8.72 24.30 9.61
N ILE A 60 -9.09 23.48 10.60
CA ILE A 60 -9.72 23.93 11.84
C ILE A 60 -8.84 23.56 13.04
N ALA A 61 -8.49 24.55 13.85
CA ALA A 61 -7.73 24.41 15.10
C ALA A 61 -8.60 23.89 16.25
N ASP A 62 -9.18 22.71 16.07
CA ASP A 62 -10.02 22.04 17.07
C ASP A 62 -9.74 20.53 17.02
N GLU A 63 -9.44 19.94 18.18
CA GLU A 63 -9.09 18.53 18.35
C GLU A 63 -10.19 17.58 17.86
N SER A 64 -11.43 18.04 17.89
CA SER A 64 -12.60 17.29 17.49
C SER A 64 -12.74 17.16 15.97
N PHE A 65 -11.94 17.92 15.20
CA PHE A 65 -11.82 17.83 13.75
C PHE A 65 -10.60 17.00 13.34
N ARG A 66 -10.72 16.26 12.23
CA ARG A 66 -9.68 15.35 11.78
C ARG A 66 -8.82 16.07 10.75
N THR A 67 -7.53 15.80 10.82
CA THR A 67 -6.56 16.23 9.82
C THR A 67 -6.74 15.39 8.56
N SER A 68 -6.83 16.06 7.41
CA SER A 68 -6.74 15.38 6.12
C SER A 68 -5.29 15.00 5.84
N SER A 69 -5.07 13.92 5.11
CA SER A 69 -3.72 13.46 4.79
C SER A 69 -3.61 12.87 3.39
N LEU A 70 -2.39 12.88 2.87
CA LEU A 70 -1.97 12.10 1.73
C LEU A 70 -0.69 11.37 2.13
N SER A 71 -0.74 10.04 2.11
CA SER A 71 0.46 9.22 2.29
C SER A 71 0.93 8.72 0.93
N VAL A 72 2.23 8.78 0.68
CA VAL A 72 2.88 8.29 -0.53
C VAL A 72 3.95 7.30 -0.10
N ALA A 73 4.03 6.14 -0.75
CA ALA A 73 5.08 5.16 -0.48
C ALA A 73 5.66 4.67 -1.80
N VAL A 74 6.98 4.68 -1.91
CA VAL A 74 7.72 4.03 -3.00
C VAL A 74 8.58 2.92 -2.44
N GLN A 75 8.69 1.83 -3.18
CA GLN A 75 9.48 0.67 -2.83
C GLN A 75 10.25 0.16 -4.04
N ALA A 76 11.50 -0.20 -3.83
CA ALA A 76 12.35 -0.88 -4.79
C ALA A 76 13.17 -1.97 -4.10
N THR A 77 13.40 -3.09 -4.78
CA THR A 77 14.22 -4.20 -4.27
C THR A 77 15.44 -4.44 -5.14
N GLN A 78 16.44 -5.12 -4.59
CA GLN A 78 17.64 -5.54 -5.33
C GLN A 78 17.30 -6.54 -6.45
N ASN A 79 16.18 -7.26 -6.32
CA ASN A 79 15.67 -8.17 -7.34
C ASN A 79 14.74 -7.46 -8.36
N GLU A 80 14.85 -6.13 -8.50
CA GLU A 80 14.10 -5.33 -9.50
C GLU A 80 12.57 -5.39 -9.35
N GLN A 81 12.09 -5.46 -8.11
CA GLN A 81 10.66 -5.41 -7.80
C GLN A 81 10.29 -4.00 -7.35
N PHE A 82 9.17 -3.47 -7.83
CA PHE A 82 8.79 -2.07 -7.62
C PHE A 82 7.35 -1.93 -7.16
N ALA A 83 7.09 -0.95 -6.30
CA ALA A 83 5.73 -0.53 -5.95
C ALA A 83 5.66 0.97 -5.66
N LEU A 84 4.52 1.57 -6.00
CA LEU A 84 4.13 2.94 -5.67
C LEU A 84 2.71 2.93 -5.12
N GLY A 85 2.50 3.55 -3.97
CA GLY A 85 1.19 3.70 -3.34
C GLY A 85 0.89 5.16 -3.02
N LEU A 86 -0.34 5.58 -3.31
CA LEU A 86 -0.94 6.85 -2.91
C LEU A 86 -2.17 6.57 -2.06
N TYR A 87 -2.25 7.17 -0.87
CA TYR A 87 -3.30 6.92 0.12
C TYR A 87 -3.88 8.23 0.64
N PRO A 88 -4.82 8.85 -0.10
CA PRO A 88 -5.52 10.04 0.37
C PRO A 88 -6.55 9.70 1.44
N GLU A 89 -6.68 10.57 2.44
CA GLU A 89 -7.75 10.59 3.42
C GLU A 89 -8.16 12.05 3.68
N ILE A 90 -9.32 12.44 3.16
CA ILE A 90 -9.78 13.83 3.13
C ILE A 90 -11.07 13.94 3.93
N TYR A 91 -11.10 14.90 4.85
CA TYR A 91 -12.28 15.25 5.64
C TYR A 91 -12.85 16.58 5.12
N LEU A 92 -14.13 16.56 4.77
CA LEU A 92 -14.87 17.71 4.24
C LEU A 92 -16.09 17.99 5.14
N ASP A 93 -16.67 19.18 4.96
CA ASP A 93 -17.89 19.61 5.65
C ASP A 93 -17.82 19.33 7.16
N SER A 94 -16.79 19.87 7.83
CA SER A 94 -16.68 19.75 9.28
C SER A 94 -16.65 18.29 9.79
N ASN A 95 -16.01 17.37 9.04
CA ASN A 95 -15.99 15.92 9.22
C ASN A 95 -17.34 15.19 8.98
N ARG A 96 -18.32 15.81 8.31
CA ARG A 96 -19.54 15.11 7.88
C ARG A 96 -19.31 14.23 6.66
N ILE A 97 -18.29 14.53 5.86
CA ILE A 97 -17.87 13.71 4.72
C ILE A 97 -16.43 13.29 4.92
N ARG A 98 -16.14 12.00 4.67
CA ARG A 98 -14.78 11.46 4.59
C ARG A 98 -14.60 10.75 3.26
N VAL A 99 -13.62 11.19 2.46
CA VAL A 99 -13.21 10.51 1.23
C VAL A 99 -11.84 9.91 1.47
N ALA A 100 -11.72 8.59 1.37
CA ALA A 100 -10.45 7.89 1.58
C ALA A 100 -10.24 6.84 0.49
N GLY A 101 -9.00 6.56 0.13
CA GLY A 101 -8.73 5.61 -0.94
C GLY A 101 -7.28 5.13 -1.01
N SER A 102 -7.02 4.31 -2.02
CA SER A 102 -5.68 3.97 -2.46
C SER A 102 -5.58 3.97 -3.98
N VAL A 103 -4.42 4.35 -4.50
CA VAL A 103 -3.99 4.07 -5.87
C VAL A 103 -2.63 3.40 -5.76
N GLU A 104 -2.54 2.16 -6.21
CA GLU A 104 -1.39 1.30 -5.99
C GLU A 104 -0.95 0.75 -7.33
N TRP A 105 0.31 0.98 -7.67
CA TRP A 105 0.98 0.35 -8.80
C TRP A 105 2.02 -0.62 -8.27
N MET A 106 2.11 -1.82 -8.84
CA MET A 106 3.13 -2.80 -8.49
C MET A 106 3.62 -3.58 -9.70
N LEU A 107 4.91 -3.90 -9.67
CA LEU A 107 5.58 -4.86 -10.54
C LEU A 107 6.34 -5.82 -9.63
N TYR A 108 5.68 -6.91 -9.25
CA TYR A 108 6.16 -7.82 -8.20
C TYR A 108 5.87 -9.27 -8.57
N PRO A 109 6.84 -10.20 -8.49
CA PRO A 109 6.60 -11.59 -8.81
C PRO A 109 5.79 -12.29 -7.72
N PHE A 110 4.84 -13.11 -8.14
CA PHE A 110 4.00 -13.96 -7.30
C PHE A 110 4.12 -15.42 -7.75
N ARG A 111 3.74 -16.35 -6.88
CA ARG A 111 3.66 -17.78 -7.21
C ARG A 111 2.22 -18.19 -7.42
N PHE A 112 1.93 -18.81 -8.56
CA PHE A 112 0.68 -19.46 -8.87
C PHE A 112 0.84 -20.97 -8.77
N PHE A 113 0.01 -21.64 -7.98
CA PHE A 113 0.14 -23.09 -7.73
C PHE A 113 -0.88 -23.94 -8.51
N GLY A 114 -1.79 -23.31 -9.25
CA GLY A 114 -2.93 -24.00 -9.88
C GLY A 114 -4.26 -23.66 -9.22
N ILE A 115 -5.33 -24.27 -9.72
CA ILE A 115 -6.71 -24.06 -9.27
C ILE A 115 -7.11 -25.23 -8.36
N GLY A 116 -7.76 -24.93 -7.24
CA GLY A 116 -8.22 -25.93 -6.27
C GLY A 116 -7.19 -26.29 -5.18
N ASN A 117 -7.62 -27.10 -4.22
CA ASN A 117 -6.87 -27.36 -2.98
C ASN A 117 -5.77 -28.42 -3.09
N ASN A 118 -5.77 -29.23 -4.15
CA ASN A 118 -4.86 -30.39 -4.29
C ASN A 118 -3.67 -30.08 -5.21
N ASN A 119 -2.98 -28.97 -4.96
CA ASN A 119 -1.79 -28.59 -5.72
C ASN A 119 -0.53 -28.69 -4.86
N PRO A 120 0.45 -29.54 -5.20
CA PRO A 120 1.72 -29.59 -4.49
C PRO A 120 2.50 -28.30 -4.68
N SER A 121 3.41 -27.98 -3.74
CA SER A 121 4.25 -26.78 -3.82
C SER A 121 5.16 -26.77 -5.06
N SER A 122 5.48 -27.93 -5.63
CA SER A 122 6.23 -28.07 -6.88
C SER A 122 5.50 -27.49 -8.10
N ASN A 123 4.18 -27.26 -8.02
CA ASN A 123 3.41 -26.67 -9.13
C ASN A 123 3.59 -25.16 -9.26
N GLY A 124 4.35 -24.52 -8.37
CA GLY A 124 4.52 -23.07 -8.34
C GLY A 124 5.11 -22.52 -9.63
N GLU A 125 4.33 -21.72 -10.34
CA GLU A 125 4.75 -20.88 -11.46
C GLU A 125 5.02 -19.47 -10.96
N LEU A 126 6.24 -18.96 -11.15
CA LEU A 126 6.54 -17.57 -10.86
C LEU A 126 6.02 -16.69 -11.99
N TYR A 127 5.20 -15.70 -11.67
CA TYR A 127 4.68 -14.75 -12.65
C TYR A 127 4.76 -13.33 -12.13
N THR A 128 5.01 -12.38 -13.02
CA THR A 128 5.13 -10.96 -12.66
C THR A 128 4.04 -10.16 -13.37
N PRO A 129 2.98 -9.75 -12.66
CA PRO A 129 2.01 -8.80 -13.19
C PRO A 129 2.51 -7.36 -13.09
N TYR A 130 2.19 -6.57 -14.11
CA TYR A 130 2.05 -5.13 -14.01
C TYR A 130 0.63 -4.85 -13.52
N SER A 131 0.51 -4.40 -12.26
CA SER A 131 -0.79 -4.23 -11.61
C SER A 131 -1.05 -2.79 -11.25
N ILE A 132 -2.28 -2.34 -11.50
CA ILE A 132 -2.83 -1.08 -10.98
C ILE A 132 -4.09 -1.41 -10.19
N LYS A 133 -4.15 -0.96 -8.95
CA LYS A 133 -5.31 -1.10 -8.07
C LYS A 133 -5.76 0.25 -7.57
N MET A 134 -7.05 0.50 -7.59
CA MET A 134 -7.67 1.70 -7.07
C MET A 134 -8.80 1.33 -6.12
N GLN A 135 -8.85 1.98 -4.97
CA GLN A 135 -9.94 1.85 -4.01
C GLN A 135 -10.38 3.25 -3.62
N CYS A 136 -11.68 3.48 -3.59
CA CYS A 136 -12.25 4.73 -3.15
C CYS A 136 -13.44 4.45 -2.22
N ARG A 137 -13.49 5.17 -1.11
CA ARG A 137 -14.57 5.14 -0.13
C ARG A 137 -15.00 6.55 0.19
N ALA A 138 -16.27 6.84 -0.03
CA ALA A 138 -16.90 8.09 0.37
C ALA A 138 -17.93 7.80 1.47
N LEU A 139 -17.69 8.33 2.66
CA LEU A 139 -18.56 8.19 3.82
C LEU A 139 -19.26 9.52 4.06
N HIS A 140 -20.56 9.48 4.29
CA HIS A 140 -21.38 10.64 4.64
C HIS A 140 -22.17 10.36 5.91
N ALA A 141 -22.09 11.26 6.89
CA ALA A 141 -22.83 11.17 8.14
C ALA A 141 -24.34 11.37 7.89
N VAL A 142 -25.13 10.32 8.12
CA VAL A 142 -26.60 10.32 7.95
C VAL A 142 -27.29 10.62 9.28
N SER A 143 -26.69 10.18 10.39
CA SER A 143 -27.13 10.52 11.75
C SER A 143 -25.96 11.03 12.55
N GLY A 144 -26.24 11.99 13.44
CA GLY A 144 -25.23 12.70 14.21
C GLY A 144 -24.54 13.82 13.44
N ARG A 145 -23.50 14.40 14.06
CA ARG A 145 -22.84 15.61 13.55
C ARG A 145 -21.66 15.31 12.60
N ARG A 146 -21.10 14.10 12.62
CA ARG A 146 -19.84 13.72 11.94
C ARG A 146 -19.80 12.22 11.62
N VAL A 147 -18.94 11.81 10.67
CA VAL A 147 -18.79 10.40 10.26
C VAL A 147 -18.40 9.46 11.42
N GLN A 148 -17.73 9.98 12.47
CA GLN A 148 -17.35 9.16 13.64
C GLN A 148 -18.48 8.98 14.66
N HIS A 149 -19.48 9.85 14.68
CA HIS A 149 -20.47 9.96 15.75
C HIS A 149 -21.88 9.77 15.19
N GLY A 150 -22.26 8.53 14.93
CA GLY A 150 -23.60 8.15 14.47
C GLY A 150 -23.58 7.24 13.25
N LEU A 151 -24.67 7.23 12.50
CA LEU A 151 -24.81 6.40 11.31
C LEU A 151 -24.19 7.10 10.10
N SER A 152 -23.44 6.37 9.29
CA SER A 152 -22.90 6.87 8.02
C SER A 152 -23.30 5.98 6.85
N ALA A 153 -23.66 6.61 5.73
CA ALA A 153 -23.78 5.93 4.45
C ALA A 153 -22.40 5.89 3.79
N VAL A 154 -22.08 4.79 3.12
CA VAL A 154 -20.77 4.58 2.49
C VAL A 154 -20.94 4.10 1.07
N LEU A 155 -20.32 4.80 0.13
CA LEU A 155 -20.07 4.31 -1.21
C LEU A 155 -18.64 3.78 -1.29
N ARG A 156 -18.46 2.57 -1.81
CA ARG A 156 -17.15 1.97 -2.05
C ARG A 156 -17.03 1.52 -3.49
N LEU A 157 -15.88 1.82 -4.09
CA LEU A 157 -15.47 1.35 -5.40
C LEU A 157 -14.09 0.73 -5.27
N ASP A 158 -13.92 -0.47 -5.79
CA ASP A 158 -12.63 -1.16 -5.88
C ASP A 158 -12.44 -1.56 -7.34
N ILE A 159 -11.30 -1.22 -7.93
CA ILE A 159 -10.95 -1.54 -9.31
C ILE A 159 -9.53 -2.07 -9.30
N ARG A 160 -9.28 -3.15 -10.04
CA ARG A 160 -7.91 -3.62 -10.28
C ARG A 160 -7.76 -4.06 -11.72
N HIS A 161 -6.60 -3.79 -12.28
CA HIS A 161 -6.17 -4.30 -13.56
C HIS A 161 -4.78 -4.90 -13.42
N ASP A 162 -4.64 -6.13 -13.90
CA ASP A 162 -3.36 -6.84 -13.97
C ASP A 162 -3.05 -7.17 -15.43
N ASP A 163 -1.79 -7.00 -15.81
CA ASP A 163 -1.24 -7.41 -17.10
C ASP A 163 -0.02 -8.30 -16.83
N ILE A 164 -0.09 -9.58 -17.17
CA ILE A 164 0.97 -10.54 -16.82
C ILE A 164 2.14 -10.37 -17.80
N ARG A 165 3.26 -9.84 -17.30
CA ARG A 165 4.44 -9.50 -18.11
C ARG A 165 5.40 -10.66 -18.32
N SER A 166 5.50 -11.54 -17.34
CA SER A 166 6.35 -12.73 -17.43
C SER A 166 5.76 -13.89 -16.64
N VAL A 167 5.98 -15.09 -17.17
CA VAL A 167 5.71 -16.36 -16.48
C VAL A 167 6.90 -17.28 -16.69
N GLU A 168 7.55 -17.67 -15.61
CA GLU A 168 8.69 -18.58 -15.63
C GLU A 168 8.24 -20.04 -15.79
N LEU A 169 9.17 -20.91 -16.17
CA LEU A 169 8.91 -22.35 -16.10
C LEU A 169 8.83 -22.76 -14.63
N ARG A 170 8.14 -23.87 -14.37
CA ARG A 170 8.21 -24.50 -13.06
C ARG A 170 9.63 -24.96 -12.74
N GLU A 171 9.85 -25.27 -11.46
CA GLU A 171 11.14 -25.79 -10.97
C GLU A 171 11.54 -27.11 -11.66
N ASP A 172 10.59 -27.88 -12.19
CA ASP A 172 10.82 -29.10 -12.98
C ASP A 172 11.08 -28.85 -14.48
N GLY A 173 11.10 -27.58 -14.91
CA GLY A 173 11.31 -27.19 -16.31
C GLY A 173 10.06 -27.28 -17.20
N THR A 174 8.90 -27.67 -16.67
CA THR A 174 7.65 -27.74 -17.44
C THR A 174 6.92 -26.39 -17.48
N ALA A 175 6.14 -26.17 -18.54
CA ALA A 175 5.19 -25.07 -18.59
C ALA A 175 3.93 -25.47 -17.80
N GLY A 176 3.50 -24.64 -16.86
CA GLY A 176 2.22 -24.83 -16.21
C GLY A 176 1.08 -24.10 -16.93
N PRO A 177 -0.16 -24.23 -16.42
CA PRO A 177 -1.36 -23.70 -17.06
C PRO A 177 -1.35 -22.18 -17.23
N LEU A 178 -0.65 -21.44 -16.36
CA LEU A 178 -0.53 -19.99 -16.52
C LEU A 178 0.36 -19.66 -17.73
N ARG A 179 1.52 -20.34 -17.84
CA ARG A 179 2.44 -20.17 -18.99
C ARG A 179 1.88 -20.72 -20.30
N SER A 180 1.14 -21.83 -20.27
CA SER A 180 0.56 -22.43 -21.47
C SER A 180 -0.71 -21.74 -21.95
N GLY A 181 -1.25 -20.78 -21.18
CA GLY A 181 -2.47 -20.06 -21.54
C GLY A 181 -3.74 -20.90 -21.43
N GLU A 182 -3.68 -22.06 -20.76
CA GLU A 182 -4.81 -22.98 -20.62
C GLU A 182 -5.92 -22.44 -19.71
N ILE A 183 -5.60 -21.47 -18.86
CA ILE A 183 -6.54 -20.87 -17.91
C ILE A 183 -6.92 -19.44 -18.30
N THR A 184 -8.19 -19.12 -18.06
CA THR A 184 -8.70 -17.75 -18.16
C THR A 184 -7.94 -16.83 -17.21
N GLY A 185 -7.52 -15.66 -17.69
CA GLY A 185 -6.72 -14.71 -16.92
C GLY A 185 -5.22 -14.96 -16.96
N SER A 186 -4.74 -15.88 -17.79
CA SER A 186 -3.30 -16.13 -18.04
C SER A 186 -2.51 -14.93 -18.57
N ASN A 187 -3.20 -13.94 -19.14
CA ASN A 187 -2.62 -12.66 -19.55
C ASN A 187 -2.99 -11.51 -18.59
N GLY A 188 -3.63 -11.81 -17.47
CA GLY A 188 -4.21 -10.80 -16.58
C GLY A 188 -5.65 -10.44 -16.95
N GLY A 189 -6.13 -9.29 -16.47
CA GLY A 189 -7.49 -8.84 -16.68
C GLY A 189 -7.96 -7.78 -15.67
N TRP A 190 -9.25 -7.44 -15.76
CA TRP A 190 -9.93 -6.55 -14.83
C TRP A 190 -10.56 -7.34 -13.69
N PHE A 191 -10.54 -6.74 -12.51
CA PHE A 191 -11.28 -7.19 -11.34
C PHE A 191 -12.16 -6.05 -10.85
N ASN A 192 -13.43 -6.37 -10.59
CA ASN A 192 -14.51 -5.46 -10.22
C ASN A 192 -15.14 -5.91 -8.90
#